data_AF-A0A2Z5EKM0-F1
#
_entry.id   AF-A0A2Z5EKM0-F1
#
_cell.length_a   1.000
_cell.length_b   1.000
_cell.length_c   1.000
_cell.angle_alpha   90.00
_cell.angle_beta   90.00
_cell.angle_gamma   90.00
#
_symmetry.space_group_name_H-M   'P 1'
#
loop_
_entity.id
_entity.type
_entity.pdbx_description
1 polymer ?
#
loop_
_entity_poly.entity_id
_entity_poly.type
_entity_poly.pdbx_seq_one_letter_code
_entity_poly.pdbx_strand_id
1 'polypeptide(L)'
;MPCYSYQGIVPVVDPTSYVHPLASLIGDVIIGPGCFIAPGASLRGDFGRIVVEGDSSIQDSVTVHANQLRDTVIRRGATIAHGAIIHGCEIGENSLIGMNAVILDNAVIGPENLVAALSLVKSEVETPPRSLVAGNPGKVVKTFEPHQITWRNNGEGEYQKLARTALSDLAEVRPLHHFAPDRPRVRSDAIAVRLTGDTAIERERRAAGEQA
;
A
#
# COMPACT_ATOMS: atom_id res chain seq x y z
N MET A 1 8.55 -1.76 -17.44
CA MET A 1 7.92 -2.63 -16.42
C MET A 1 7.75 -4.02 -17.00
N PRO A 2 8.32 -5.06 -16.38
CA PRO A 2 7.97 -6.45 -16.64
C PRO A 2 6.47 -6.70 -16.41
N CYS A 3 5.75 -6.97 -17.50
CA CYS A 3 4.34 -7.31 -17.52
C CYS A 3 4.16 -8.57 -18.36
N TYR A 4 3.54 -9.60 -17.79
CA TYR A 4 3.50 -10.93 -18.38
C TYR A 4 2.07 -11.44 -18.47
N SER A 5 1.68 -11.91 -19.66
CA SER A 5 0.43 -12.66 -19.82
C SER A 5 0.58 -14.06 -19.24
N TYR A 6 -0.46 -14.58 -18.60
CA TYR A 6 -0.55 -15.99 -18.20
C TYR A 6 -1.87 -16.58 -18.66
N GLN A 7 -1.84 -17.73 -19.34
CA GLN A 7 -3.02 -18.36 -19.95
C GLN A 7 -3.84 -17.42 -20.86
N GLY A 8 -3.18 -16.46 -21.52
CA GLY A 8 -3.81 -15.45 -22.37
C GLY A 8 -4.44 -14.28 -21.61
N ILE A 9 -4.39 -14.26 -20.28
CA ILE A 9 -4.86 -13.15 -19.45
C ILE A 9 -3.74 -12.14 -19.28
N VAL A 10 -4.02 -10.88 -19.61
CA VAL A 10 -3.08 -9.76 -19.56
C VAL A 10 -3.46 -8.83 -18.42
N PRO A 11 -2.49 -8.37 -17.59
CA PRO A 11 -2.77 -7.37 -16.56
C PRO A 11 -3.41 -6.10 -17.12
N VAL A 12 -4.35 -5.52 -16.38
CA VAL A 12 -5.01 -4.25 -16.70
C VAL A 12 -4.50 -3.18 -15.74
N VAL A 13 -4.00 -2.07 -16.28
CA VAL A 13 -3.47 -0.96 -15.49
C VAL A 13 -4.10 0.34 -16.00
N ASP A 14 -4.72 1.09 -15.09
CA ASP A 14 -5.20 2.43 -15.39
C ASP A 14 -4.02 3.38 -15.69
N PRO A 15 -4.10 4.22 -16.74
CA PRO A 15 -2.99 5.08 -17.16
C PRO A 15 -2.64 6.18 -16.15
N THR A 16 -3.50 6.46 -15.16
CA THR A 16 -3.19 7.42 -14.09
C THR A 16 -2.39 6.81 -12.94
N SER A 17 -2.15 5.50 -12.97
CA SER A 17 -1.36 4.78 -11.98
C SER A 17 0.11 4.73 -12.37
N TYR A 18 0.98 4.92 -11.39
CA TYR A 18 2.41 4.75 -11.57
C TYR A 18 2.78 3.31 -11.24
N VAL A 19 3.44 2.62 -12.18
CA VAL A 19 4.06 1.32 -11.93
C VAL A 19 5.55 1.37 -12.22
N HIS A 20 6.35 1.17 -11.18
CA HIS A 20 7.80 1.22 -11.29
C HIS A 20 8.31 0.20 -12.33
N PRO A 21 9.32 0.53 -13.15
CA PRO A 21 9.89 -0.39 -14.12
C PRO A 21 10.47 -1.71 -13.56
N LEU A 22 10.65 -1.82 -12.25
CA LEU A 22 11.15 -3.01 -11.54
C LEU A 22 10.06 -3.80 -10.81
N ALA A 23 8.79 -3.38 -10.90
CA ALA A 23 7.67 -4.18 -10.44
C ALA A 23 7.35 -5.29 -11.45
N SER A 24 6.74 -6.38 -10.99
CA SER A 24 6.32 -7.52 -11.82
C SER A 24 4.81 -7.72 -11.71
N LEU A 25 4.12 -7.66 -12.86
CA LEU A 25 2.69 -7.96 -12.98
C LEU A 25 2.50 -9.19 -13.86
N ILE A 26 1.80 -10.21 -13.37
CA ILE A 26 1.63 -11.49 -14.06
C ILE A 26 0.17 -11.94 -14.00
N GLY A 27 -0.46 -12.20 -15.15
CA GLY A 27 -1.79 -12.84 -15.23
C GLY A 27 -2.97 -11.92 -14.90
N ASP A 28 -3.95 -12.42 -14.13
CA ASP A 28 -5.20 -11.72 -13.78
C ASP A 28 -4.97 -10.68 -12.66
N VAL A 29 -4.33 -9.57 -13.03
CA VAL A 29 -4.05 -8.44 -12.15
C VAL A 29 -4.73 -7.20 -12.69
N ILE A 30 -5.53 -6.54 -11.85
CA ILE A 30 -6.26 -5.31 -12.19
C ILE A 30 -5.80 -4.20 -11.24
N ILE A 31 -5.27 -3.11 -11.80
CA ILE A 31 -4.85 -1.92 -11.07
C ILE A 31 -5.73 -0.75 -11.50
N GLY A 32 -6.51 -0.24 -10.54
CA GLY A 32 -7.36 0.94 -10.70
C GLY A 32 -6.57 2.26 -10.79
N PRO A 33 -7.25 3.41 -10.84
CA PRO A 33 -6.64 4.72 -11.08
C PRO A 33 -5.86 5.27 -9.88
N GLY A 34 -4.81 6.06 -10.15
CA GLY A 34 -4.05 6.80 -9.13
C GLY A 34 -3.26 5.93 -8.15
N CYS A 35 -3.02 4.65 -8.47
CA CYS A 35 -2.25 3.74 -7.64
C CYS A 35 -0.75 3.99 -7.78
N PHE A 36 0.00 3.73 -6.70
CA PHE A 36 1.46 3.72 -6.70
C PHE A 36 1.98 2.30 -6.49
N ILE A 37 2.65 1.72 -7.50
CA ILE A 37 3.28 0.41 -7.42
C ILE A 37 4.81 0.60 -7.47
N ALA A 38 5.45 0.31 -6.34
CA ALA A 38 6.86 0.57 -6.07
C ALA A 38 7.82 -0.48 -6.67
N PRO A 39 9.15 -0.23 -6.71
CA PRO A 39 10.13 -1.20 -7.19
C PRO A 39 10.09 -2.51 -6.41
N GLY A 40 10.30 -3.63 -7.11
CA GLY A 40 10.35 -4.97 -6.52
C GLY A 40 9.00 -5.52 -6.08
N ALA A 41 7.90 -4.75 -6.17
CA ALA A 41 6.57 -5.29 -5.94
C ALA A 41 6.25 -6.39 -6.96
N SER A 42 5.73 -7.53 -6.49
CA SER A 42 5.36 -8.66 -7.32
C SER A 42 3.89 -9.00 -7.11
N LEU A 43 3.07 -8.74 -8.12
CA LEU A 43 1.65 -9.08 -8.15
C LEU A 43 1.46 -10.21 -9.15
N ARG A 44 1.21 -11.41 -8.65
CA ARG A 44 1.13 -12.63 -9.47
C ARG A 44 -0.28 -13.24 -9.35
N GLY A 45 -1.10 -12.95 -10.35
CA GLY A 45 -2.49 -13.44 -10.48
C GLY A 45 -2.56 -14.68 -11.39
N ASP A 46 -1.77 -15.71 -11.10
CA ASP A 46 -1.74 -16.96 -11.86
C ASP A 46 -2.60 -18.07 -11.23
N PHE A 47 -2.91 -17.98 -9.94
CA PHE A 47 -3.81 -18.90 -9.23
C PHE A 47 -5.20 -18.33 -8.98
N GLY A 48 -5.36 -17.01 -9.02
CA GLY A 48 -6.61 -16.30 -8.82
C GLY A 48 -6.41 -14.82 -9.17
N ARG A 49 -7.48 -14.02 -9.11
CA ARG A 49 -7.41 -12.60 -9.47
C ARG A 49 -6.84 -11.77 -8.33
N ILE A 50 -6.08 -10.73 -8.70
CA ILE A 50 -5.67 -9.65 -7.82
C ILE A 50 -6.35 -8.36 -8.29
N VAL A 51 -7.09 -7.71 -7.41
CA VAL A 51 -7.68 -6.39 -7.64
C VAL A 51 -7.05 -5.39 -6.70
N VAL A 52 -6.42 -4.36 -7.26
CA VAL A 52 -5.96 -3.18 -6.54
C VAL A 52 -6.85 -2.01 -6.96
N GLU A 53 -7.77 -1.62 -6.10
CA GLU A 53 -8.63 -0.47 -6.34
C GLU A 53 -7.84 0.84 -6.26
N GLY A 54 -8.44 1.90 -6.82
CA GLY A 54 -7.76 3.18 -7.01
C GLY A 54 -7.19 3.79 -5.73
N ASP A 55 -6.26 4.73 -5.90
CA ASP A 55 -5.65 5.49 -4.81
C ASP A 55 -4.81 4.65 -3.82
N SER A 56 -4.61 3.37 -4.12
CA SER A 56 -3.89 2.44 -3.25
C SER A 56 -2.39 2.48 -3.51
N SER A 57 -1.60 2.16 -2.48
CA SER A 57 -0.15 2.08 -2.57
C SER A 57 0.33 0.65 -2.30
N ILE A 58 1.09 0.09 -3.23
CA ILE A 58 1.80 -1.18 -3.08
C ILE A 58 3.29 -0.86 -3.05
N GLN A 59 3.88 -0.87 -1.84
CA GLN A 59 5.23 -0.38 -1.61
C GLN A 59 6.31 -1.41 -1.94
N ASP A 60 7.56 -1.00 -1.74
CA ASP A 60 8.77 -1.70 -2.19
C ASP A 60 8.76 -3.15 -1.75
N SER A 61 9.06 -4.06 -2.68
CA SER A 61 9.17 -5.51 -2.41
C SER A 61 7.93 -6.17 -1.79
N VAL A 62 6.75 -5.57 -1.90
CA VAL A 62 5.49 -6.23 -1.51
C VAL A 62 5.22 -7.42 -2.43
N THR A 63 4.81 -8.54 -1.85
CA THR A 63 4.35 -9.71 -2.61
C THR A 63 2.84 -9.86 -2.47
N VAL A 64 2.15 -9.92 -3.61
CA VAL A 64 0.70 -10.19 -3.67
C VAL A 64 0.46 -11.42 -4.52
N HIS A 65 -0.26 -12.37 -3.95
CA HIS A 65 -0.65 -13.61 -4.60
C HIS A 65 -2.09 -13.95 -4.20
N ALA A 66 -2.77 -14.72 -5.03
CA ALA A 66 -4.15 -15.15 -4.77
C ALA A 66 -4.24 -16.66 -4.63
N ASN A 67 -5.38 -17.14 -4.13
CA ASN A 67 -5.73 -18.55 -4.17
C ASN A 67 -6.84 -18.79 -5.21
N GLN A 68 -7.13 -20.05 -5.52
CA GLN A 68 -8.12 -20.42 -6.56
C GLN A 68 -9.58 -20.17 -6.16
N LEU A 69 -9.85 -20.05 -4.87
CA LEU A 69 -11.22 -19.98 -4.33
C LEU A 69 -11.66 -18.55 -4.02
N ARG A 70 -10.70 -17.62 -3.91
CA ARG A 70 -10.96 -16.22 -3.53
C ARG A 70 -9.92 -15.28 -4.13
N ASP A 71 -10.44 -14.22 -4.73
CA ASP A 71 -9.63 -13.10 -5.22
C ASP A 71 -8.91 -12.39 -4.06
N THR A 72 -7.72 -11.87 -4.34
CA THR A 72 -7.08 -10.90 -3.44
C THR A 72 -7.55 -9.51 -3.79
N VAL A 73 -8.26 -8.86 -2.87
CA VAL A 73 -8.85 -7.55 -3.11
C VAL A 73 -8.27 -6.53 -2.15
N ILE A 74 -7.59 -5.53 -2.71
CA ILE A 74 -7.03 -4.39 -1.99
C ILE A 74 -7.93 -3.20 -2.33
N ARG A 75 -8.75 -2.79 -1.36
CA ARG A 75 -9.75 -1.74 -1.53
C ARG A 75 -9.12 -0.36 -1.61
N ARG A 76 -9.91 0.60 -2.11
CA ARG A 76 -9.48 1.98 -2.39
C ARG A 76 -8.68 2.59 -1.24
N GLY A 77 -7.61 3.28 -1.59
CA GLY A 77 -6.81 4.04 -0.64
C GLY A 77 -6.03 3.18 0.35
N ALA A 78 -6.03 1.85 0.24
CA ALA A 78 -5.24 0.99 1.11
C ALA A 78 -3.74 1.19 0.86
N THR A 79 -2.96 1.12 1.93
CA THR A 79 -1.50 1.20 1.89
C THR A 79 -0.92 -0.14 2.31
N ILE A 80 -0.27 -0.83 1.39
CA ILE A 80 0.48 -2.06 1.66
C ILE A 80 1.96 -1.68 1.75
N ALA A 81 2.48 -1.63 2.98
CA ALA A 81 3.80 -1.10 3.22
C ALA A 81 4.93 -2.09 2.90
N HIS A 82 6.15 -1.56 2.81
CA HIS A 82 7.33 -2.25 2.29
C HIS A 82 7.47 -3.71 2.79
N GLY A 83 7.73 -4.63 1.87
CA GLY A 83 8.01 -6.04 2.16
C GLY A 83 6.84 -6.85 2.73
N ALA A 84 5.62 -6.30 2.80
CA ALA A 84 4.46 -7.07 3.24
C ALA A 84 4.10 -8.20 2.26
N ILE A 85 3.46 -9.25 2.80
CA ILE A 85 2.96 -10.39 2.03
C ILE A 85 1.44 -10.43 2.15
N ILE A 86 0.74 -10.37 1.02
CA ILE A 86 -0.71 -10.40 0.91
C ILE A 86 -1.10 -11.66 0.13
N HIS A 87 -1.89 -12.54 0.73
CA HIS A 87 -2.26 -13.82 0.12
C HIS A 87 -3.75 -14.11 0.25
N GLY A 88 -4.48 -14.11 -0.88
CA GLY A 88 -5.86 -14.62 -0.96
C GLY A 88 -6.87 -13.97 -0.02
N CYS A 89 -6.74 -12.67 0.27
CA CYS A 89 -7.49 -11.99 1.32
C CYS A 89 -8.13 -10.67 0.85
N GLU A 90 -8.93 -10.05 1.72
CA GLU A 90 -9.51 -8.74 1.48
C GLU A 90 -8.92 -7.70 2.44
N ILE A 91 -8.37 -6.62 1.88
CA ILE A 91 -7.85 -5.46 2.62
C ILE A 91 -8.83 -4.31 2.45
N GLY A 92 -9.48 -3.90 3.54
CA GLY A 92 -10.50 -2.86 3.55
C GLY A 92 -10.00 -1.47 3.17
N GLU A 93 -10.95 -0.60 2.82
CA GLU A 93 -10.70 0.77 2.35
C GLU A 93 -9.84 1.54 3.36
N ASN A 94 -8.86 2.30 2.88
CA ASN A 94 -8.00 3.15 3.72
C ASN A 94 -7.25 2.40 4.83
N SER A 95 -7.13 1.07 4.75
CA SER A 95 -6.33 0.29 5.69
C SER A 95 -4.84 0.40 5.40
N LEU A 96 -4.03 0.44 6.45
CA LEU A 96 -2.57 0.45 6.38
C LEU A 96 -2.03 -0.88 6.89
N ILE A 97 -1.45 -1.66 5.98
CA ILE A 97 -0.73 -2.89 6.31
C ILE A 97 0.74 -2.54 6.54
N GLY A 98 1.21 -2.67 7.77
CA GLY A 98 2.55 -2.30 8.19
C GLY A 98 3.63 -3.12 7.49
N MET A 99 4.84 -2.54 7.43
CA MET A 99 5.96 -3.15 6.71
C MET A 99 6.28 -4.56 7.23
N ASN A 100 6.60 -5.47 6.31
CA ASN A 100 6.85 -6.89 6.58
C ASN A 100 5.72 -7.63 7.32
N ALA A 101 4.50 -7.10 7.35
CA ALA A 101 3.35 -7.86 7.85
C ALA A 101 2.93 -8.93 6.83
N VAL A 102 2.34 -10.02 7.32
CA VAL A 102 1.83 -11.12 6.50
C VAL A 102 0.34 -11.27 6.76
N ILE A 103 -0.46 -11.24 5.69
CA ILE A 103 -1.90 -11.45 5.73
C ILE A 103 -2.22 -12.73 4.94
N LEU A 104 -2.71 -13.75 5.63
CA LEU A 104 -3.00 -15.06 5.06
C LEU A 104 -4.42 -15.17 4.49
N ASP A 105 -4.66 -16.29 3.80
CA ASP A 105 -5.87 -16.57 3.02
C ASP A 105 -7.17 -16.33 3.76
N ASN A 106 -8.14 -15.77 3.04
CA ASN A 106 -9.51 -15.53 3.49
C ASN A 106 -9.64 -14.57 4.69
N ALA A 107 -8.54 -13.98 5.18
CA ALA A 107 -8.64 -12.90 6.15
C ALA A 107 -9.40 -11.72 5.55
N VAL A 108 -10.20 -11.05 6.39
CA VAL A 108 -10.91 -9.82 6.05
C VAL A 108 -10.43 -8.72 6.99
N ILE A 109 -9.59 -7.85 6.46
CA ILE A 109 -9.15 -6.67 7.18
C ILE A 109 -10.21 -5.59 7.00
N GLY A 110 -10.90 -5.21 8.09
CA GLY A 110 -11.90 -4.14 8.06
C GLY A 110 -11.33 -2.80 7.55
N PRO A 111 -12.18 -1.87 7.10
CA PRO A 111 -11.72 -0.58 6.61
C PRO A 111 -11.07 0.24 7.73
N GLU A 112 -10.17 1.15 7.34
CA GLU A 112 -9.48 2.07 8.23
C GLU A 112 -8.62 1.36 9.29
N ASN A 113 -8.24 0.10 9.06
CA ASN A 113 -7.41 -0.64 10.00
C ASN A 113 -5.94 -0.25 9.88
N LEU A 114 -5.21 -0.47 10.96
CA LEU A 114 -3.76 -0.39 11.01
C LEU A 114 -3.23 -1.76 11.46
N VAL A 115 -2.58 -2.49 10.58
CA VAL A 115 -1.82 -3.69 10.95
C VAL A 115 -0.40 -3.25 11.26
N ALA A 116 0.08 -3.51 12.46
CA ALA A 116 1.43 -3.15 12.87
C ALA A 116 2.49 -3.91 12.06
N ALA A 117 3.65 -3.29 11.87
CA ALA A 117 4.80 -3.92 11.22
C ALA A 117 5.13 -5.29 11.84
N LEU A 118 5.62 -6.22 11.02
CA LEU A 118 5.98 -7.59 11.42
C LEU A 118 4.84 -8.44 12.01
N SER A 119 3.59 -8.04 11.84
CA SER A 119 2.44 -8.83 12.32
C SER A 119 2.07 -9.95 11.36
N LEU A 120 1.59 -11.09 11.89
CA LEU A 120 1.05 -12.20 11.10
C LEU A 120 -0.46 -12.33 11.34
N VAL A 121 -1.29 -11.92 10.40
CA VAL A 121 -2.74 -12.16 10.45
C VAL A 121 -3.04 -13.52 9.84
N LYS A 122 -3.60 -14.41 10.65
CA LYS A 122 -3.94 -15.78 10.24
C LYS A 122 -5.11 -15.82 9.27
N SER A 123 -5.23 -16.95 8.56
CA SER A 123 -6.36 -17.21 7.68
C SER A 123 -7.69 -17.12 8.41
N GLU A 124 -8.74 -16.75 7.66
CA GLU A 124 -10.13 -16.62 8.14
C GLU A 124 -10.33 -15.57 9.25
N VAL A 125 -9.30 -14.78 9.61
CA VAL A 125 -9.44 -13.74 10.61
C VAL A 125 -10.20 -12.56 9.99
N GLU A 126 -11.33 -12.23 10.60
CA GLU A 126 -12.05 -10.99 10.33
C GLU A 126 -11.77 -9.97 11.43
N THR A 127 -11.55 -8.73 11.02
CA THR A 127 -11.25 -7.63 11.95
C THR A 127 -12.31 -6.54 11.83
N PRO A 128 -12.78 -5.97 12.95
CA PRO A 128 -13.70 -4.84 12.88
C PRO A 128 -12.98 -3.62 12.28
N PRO A 129 -13.75 -2.67 11.71
CA PRO A 129 -13.18 -1.43 11.20
C PRO A 129 -12.42 -0.65 12.29
N ARG A 130 -11.48 0.20 11.88
CA ARG A 130 -10.72 1.07 12.77
C ARG A 130 -10.01 0.33 13.91
N SER A 131 -9.40 -0.80 13.60
CA SER A 131 -8.66 -1.62 14.55
C SER A 131 -7.15 -1.48 14.38
N LEU A 132 -6.43 -1.44 15.50
CA LEU A 132 -5.00 -1.77 15.52
C LEU A 132 -4.87 -3.29 15.68
N VAL A 133 -4.27 -3.94 14.69
CA VAL A 133 -3.93 -5.36 14.74
C VAL A 133 -2.42 -5.49 14.92
N ALA A 134 -1.97 -6.25 15.91
CA ALA A 134 -0.54 -6.39 16.19
C ALA A 134 -0.17 -7.79 16.68
N GLY A 135 1.04 -8.23 16.35
CA GLY A 135 1.67 -9.44 16.88
C GLY A 135 1.72 -10.61 15.90
N ASN A 136 2.27 -11.73 16.38
CA ASN A 136 2.35 -13.00 15.66
C ASN A 136 1.96 -14.14 16.62
N PRO A 137 0.73 -14.68 16.55
CA PRO A 137 -0.34 -14.28 15.65
C PRO A 137 -0.91 -12.90 16.01
N GLY A 138 -1.30 -12.14 14.98
CA GLY A 138 -1.89 -10.81 15.09
C GLY A 138 -3.26 -10.86 15.73
N LYS A 139 -3.51 -9.93 16.66
CA LYS A 139 -4.81 -9.76 17.33
C LYS A 139 -5.20 -8.29 17.31
N VAL A 140 -6.50 -8.02 17.37
CA VAL A 140 -7.00 -6.68 17.64
C VAL A 140 -6.55 -6.29 19.05
N VAL A 141 -5.70 -5.27 19.15
CA VAL A 141 -5.20 -4.78 20.44
C VAL A 141 -5.94 -3.54 20.94
N LYS A 142 -6.52 -2.77 20.02
CA LYS A 142 -7.44 -1.67 20.31
C LYS A 142 -8.23 -1.27 19.08
N THR A 143 -9.31 -0.53 19.28
CA THR A 143 -10.07 0.17 18.24
C THR A 143 -9.86 1.68 18.34
N PHE A 144 -10.21 2.39 17.27
CA PHE A 144 -10.12 3.84 17.16
C PHE A 144 -11.49 4.42 16.82
N GLU A 145 -11.74 5.63 17.29
CA GLU A 145 -12.84 6.46 16.81
C GLU A 145 -12.53 7.02 15.40
N PRO A 146 -13.55 7.34 14.58
CA PRO A 146 -13.34 7.80 13.20
C PRO A 146 -12.38 8.99 13.05
N HIS A 147 -12.42 9.93 14.00
CA HIS A 147 -11.57 11.13 14.00
C HIS A 147 -10.09 10.84 14.32
N GLN A 148 -9.78 9.68 14.90
CA GLN A 148 -8.41 9.27 15.22
C GLN A 148 -7.69 8.64 14.02
N ILE A 149 -8.42 8.39 12.92
CA ILE A 149 -7.86 7.76 11.71
C ILE A 149 -7.22 8.82 10.83
N THR A 150 -5.92 8.99 10.97
CA THR A 150 -5.16 10.01 10.22
C THR A 150 -4.54 9.49 8.92
N TRP A 151 -4.57 8.18 8.63
CA TRP A 151 -3.84 7.54 7.51
C TRP A 151 -4.65 7.27 6.25
N ARG A 152 -5.77 7.96 6.08
CA ARG A 152 -6.61 7.84 4.88
C ARG A 152 -5.88 8.35 3.64
N ASN A 153 -6.11 7.70 2.51
CA ASN A 153 -5.77 8.17 1.16
C ASN A 153 -7.07 8.55 0.46
N ASN A 154 -7.57 9.77 0.72
CA ASN A 154 -8.88 10.27 0.29
C ASN A 154 -8.80 11.31 -0.86
N GLY A 155 -7.79 11.20 -1.75
CA GLY A 155 -7.56 12.10 -2.89
C GLY A 155 -6.23 12.84 -2.79
N GLU A 156 -5.88 13.23 -1.55
CA GLU A 156 -4.71 14.05 -1.22
C GLU A 156 -3.67 13.31 -0.36
N GLY A 157 -3.78 11.99 -0.27
CA GLY A 157 -2.82 11.13 0.41
C GLY A 157 -1.43 11.25 -0.19
N GLU A 158 -0.41 11.07 0.64
CA GLU A 158 1.00 11.22 0.24
C GLU A 158 1.39 10.30 -0.92
N TYR A 159 0.89 9.06 -0.93
CA TYR A 159 1.17 8.12 -2.02
C TYR A 159 0.36 8.40 -3.29
N GLN A 160 -0.80 9.06 -3.19
CA GLN A 160 -1.53 9.53 -4.37
C GLN A 160 -0.78 10.69 -5.03
N LYS A 161 -0.25 11.61 -4.23
CA LYS A 161 0.64 12.68 -4.71
C LYS A 161 1.90 12.10 -5.34
N LEU A 162 2.52 11.12 -4.68
CA LEU A 162 3.68 10.43 -5.21
C LEU A 162 3.39 9.69 -6.53
N ALA A 163 2.23 9.04 -6.68
CA ALA A 163 1.82 8.44 -7.95
C ALA A 163 1.79 9.47 -9.08
N ARG A 164 1.17 10.63 -8.82
CA ARG A 164 1.08 11.72 -9.81
C ARG A 164 2.45 12.28 -10.17
N THR A 165 3.30 12.57 -9.19
CA THR A 165 4.63 13.15 -9.46
C THR A 165 5.60 12.12 -10.02
N ALA A 166 5.48 10.84 -9.67
CA ALA A 166 6.33 9.78 -10.22
C ALA A 166 6.10 9.56 -11.73
N LEU A 167 4.89 9.83 -12.24
CA LEU A 167 4.62 9.80 -13.68
C LEU A 167 5.40 10.86 -14.47
N SER A 168 5.78 11.98 -13.85
CA SER A 168 6.51 13.08 -14.52
C SER A 168 7.98 13.19 -14.11
N ASP A 169 8.29 12.99 -12.83
CA ASP A 169 9.55 13.39 -12.23
C ASP A 169 10.51 12.21 -12.00
N LEU A 170 9.98 10.97 -11.92
CA LEU A 170 10.81 9.79 -11.69
C LEU A 170 11.37 9.30 -13.04
N ALA A 171 12.69 9.47 -13.19
CA ALA A 171 13.41 9.08 -14.39
C ALA A 171 14.55 8.10 -14.09
N GLU A 172 14.77 7.16 -15.00
CA GLU A 172 15.98 6.34 -15.00
C GLU A 172 17.19 7.21 -15.33
N VAL A 173 18.22 7.16 -14.48
CA VAL A 173 19.45 7.95 -14.64
C VAL A 173 20.67 7.10 -14.31
N ARG A 174 21.83 7.50 -14.83
CA ARG A 174 23.11 6.94 -14.36
C ARG A 174 23.49 7.58 -13.02
N PRO A 175 24.09 6.82 -12.10
CA PRO A 175 24.57 7.37 -10.85
C PRO A 175 25.70 8.39 -11.10
N LEU A 176 25.74 9.44 -10.30
CA LEU A 176 26.88 10.36 -10.24
C LEU A 176 28.07 9.65 -9.58
N HIS A 177 29.28 9.87 -10.09
CA HIS A 177 30.50 9.25 -9.55
C HIS A 177 31.13 10.05 -8.40
N HIS A 178 30.68 11.29 -8.17
CA HIS A 178 31.21 12.19 -7.15
C HIS A 178 30.07 12.91 -6.42
N PHE A 179 30.32 13.27 -5.17
CA PHE A 179 29.41 14.09 -4.37
C PHE A 179 29.52 15.57 -4.78
N ALA A 180 28.39 16.23 -5.04
CA ALA A 180 28.32 17.66 -5.29
C ALA A 180 28.03 18.41 -3.97
N PRO A 181 28.92 19.31 -3.50
CA PRO A 181 28.72 20.06 -2.25
C PRO A 181 27.42 20.90 -2.20
N ASP A 182 26.93 21.34 -3.35
CA ASP A 182 25.72 22.14 -3.57
C ASP A 182 24.51 21.31 -4.00
N ARG A 183 24.56 19.97 -3.82
CA ARG A 183 23.48 19.06 -4.23
C ARG A 183 22.13 19.46 -3.61
N PRO A 184 21.07 19.60 -4.41
CA PRO A 184 19.74 19.92 -3.90
C PRO A 184 19.20 18.78 -3.02
N ARG A 185 18.37 19.14 -2.04
CA ARG A 185 17.60 18.19 -1.22
C ARG A 185 16.22 18.00 -1.81
N VAL A 186 15.72 16.78 -1.73
CA VAL A 186 14.31 16.48 -2.04
C VAL A 186 13.44 17.28 -1.07
N ARG A 187 12.45 17.99 -1.61
CA ARG A 187 11.42 18.68 -0.84
C ARG A 187 10.23 17.74 -0.72
N SER A 188 9.73 17.54 0.49
CA SER A 188 8.58 16.68 0.75
C SER A 188 7.87 17.15 2.01
N ASP A 189 6.54 17.22 1.94
CA ASP A 189 5.66 17.48 3.08
C ASP A 189 5.09 16.17 3.66
N ALA A 190 5.63 15.02 3.24
CA ALA A 190 5.13 13.72 3.66
C ALA A 190 5.42 13.46 5.15
N ILE A 191 4.35 13.17 5.90
CA ILE A 191 4.43 12.90 7.34
C ILE A 191 4.13 11.41 7.57
N ALA A 192 5.09 10.72 8.20
CA ALA A 192 4.97 9.30 8.52
C ALA A 192 3.80 9.02 9.46
N VAL A 193 3.17 7.85 9.31
CA VAL A 193 2.13 7.41 10.24
C VAL A 193 2.77 6.96 11.55
N ARG A 194 2.48 7.70 12.64
CA ARG A 194 2.84 7.34 14.01
C ARG A 194 1.60 7.45 14.88
N LEU A 195 1.51 6.59 15.89
CA LEU A 195 0.41 6.60 16.87
C LEU A 195 0.73 7.46 18.10
N THR A 196 1.99 7.86 18.29
CA THR A 196 2.48 8.65 19.43
C THR A 196 3.64 9.55 19.01
N GLY A 197 3.94 10.55 19.84
CA GLY A 197 5.06 11.49 19.64
C GLY A 197 4.74 12.64 18.69
N ASP A 198 5.72 13.51 18.45
CA ASP A 198 5.56 14.77 17.70
C ASP A 198 4.99 14.56 16.29
N THR A 199 5.39 13.48 15.62
CA THR A 199 4.86 13.13 14.29
C THR A 199 3.36 12.84 14.32
N ALA A 200 2.86 12.21 15.38
CA ALA A 200 1.42 11.94 15.52
C ALA A 200 0.64 13.24 15.73
N ILE A 201 1.15 14.12 16.60
CA ILE A 201 0.56 15.45 16.89
C ILE A 201 0.50 16.29 15.61
N GLU A 202 1.59 16.35 14.85
CA GLU A 202 1.64 17.12 13.61
C GLU A 202 0.64 16.62 12.58
N ARG A 203 0.47 15.29 12.49
CA ARG A 203 -0.47 14.67 11.56
C ARG A 203 -1.92 14.94 11.95
N GLU A 204 -2.23 14.95 13.24
CA GLU A 204 -3.53 15.35 13.78
C GLU A 204 -3.85 16.82 13.45
N ARG A 205 -2.91 17.74 13.67
CA ARG A 205 -3.08 19.16 13.30
C ARG A 205 -3.37 19.35 11.81
N ARG A 206 -2.58 18.68 10.96
CA ARG A 206 -2.77 18.74 9.50
C ARG A 206 -4.11 18.15 9.07
N ALA A 207 -4.55 17.06 9.71
CA ALA A 207 -5.86 16.46 9.46
C ALA A 207 -7.02 17.37 9.92
N ALA A 208 -6.81 18.16 10.99
CA ALA A 208 -7.77 19.16 11.48
C ALA A 208 -7.84 20.42 10.61
N GLY A 209 -6.96 20.58 9.61
CA GLY A 209 -6.89 21.79 8.78
C GLY A 209 -6.26 22.99 9.50
N GLU A 210 -5.66 22.78 10.66
CA GLU A 210 -4.89 23.78 11.39
C GLU A 210 -3.52 23.90 10.74
N GLN A 211 -3.36 24.81 9.77
CA GLN A 211 -2.03 25.18 9.27
C GLN A 211 -1.31 26.05 10.31
N ALA A 212 -0.04 25.73 10.57
CA ALA A 212 0.86 26.54 11.40
C ALA A 212 1.22 27.87 10.71
#